data_AF-A0AB35U377-F1
#
_entry.id   AF-A0AB35U377-F1
#
_cell.length_a   1.000
_cell.length_b   1.000
_cell.length_c   1.000
_cell.angle_alpha   90.00
_cell.angle_beta   90.00
_cell.angle_gamma   90.00
#
_symmetry.space_group_name_H-M   'P 1'
#
loop_
_entity.id
_entity.type
_entity.pdbx_description
1 polymer ?
#
loop_
_entity_poly.entity_id
_entity_poly.type
_entity_poly.pdbx_seq_one_letter_code
_entity_poly.pdbx_strand_id
1 'polypeptide(L)'
;MAKVTRWKNRGFTLSETMATILIMGLVGLIIVGGFSAYIRSWRNITRKANAELFMSTLEVKMQEELEYATSVAADKDGNVQWFTDDGTGYATMFVNGTVDQAFGIRTSANPDSLDRAEAEDLVSDGTSDGMYATYADLTYDEKTHVFTINELTIKRESDNRTLYQLGTLKIRNVNDAPVVK
;
A
#
# COMPACT_ATOMS: atom_id res chain seq x y z
N MET A 1 82.37 7.55 22.53
CA MET A 1 81.37 6.70 23.23
C MET A 1 79.98 7.05 22.71
N ALA A 2 79.42 6.26 21.78
CA ALA A 2 78.07 6.45 21.27
C ALA A 2 77.14 5.46 21.97
N LYS A 3 76.14 5.97 22.70
CA LYS A 3 75.15 5.16 23.41
C LYS A 3 74.08 4.73 22.40
N VAL A 4 74.19 3.52 21.87
CA VAL A 4 73.19 2.94 20.97
C VAL A 4 71.94 2.59 21.78
N THR A 5 70.92 3.44 21.72
CA THR A 5 69.57 3.14 22.20
C THR A 5 68.95 2.11 21.27
N ARG A 6 69.09 0.82 21.60
CA ARG A 6 68.32 -0.25 20.96
C ARG A 6 66.85 -0.06 21.34
N TRP A 7 66.01 0.29 20.36
CA TRP A 7 64.57 0.26 20.50
C TRP A 7 64.19 -1.21 20.74
N LYS A 8 63.65 -1.49 21.93
CA LYS A 8 63.17 -2.81 22.29
C LYS A 8 61.98 -3.11 21.38
N ASN A 9 62.21 -3.90 20.33
CA ASN A 9 61.15 -4.54 19.56
C ASN A 9 60.25 -5.30 20.54
N ARG A 10 59.15 -4.68 20.96
CA ARG A 10 58.07 -5.34 21.68
C ARG A 10 57.35 -6.18 20.62
N GLY A 11 57.87 -7.38 20.37
CA GLY A 11 57.19 -8.38 19.56
C GLY A 11 55.81 -8.62 20.16
N PHE A 12 54.79 -8.62 19.31
CA PHE A 12 53.39 -8.87 19.65
C PHE A 12 53.31 -10.08 20.60
N THR A 13 52.85 -9.86 21.82
CA THR A 13 52.78 -10.95 22.80
C THR A 13 51.64 -11.89 22.42
N LEU A 14 51.80 -13.20 22.63
CA LEU A 14 50.79 -14.20 22.28
C LEU A 14 49.45 -13.96 23.00
N SER A 15 49.49 -13.35 24.19
CA SER A 15 48.33 -12.85 24.91
C SER A 15 47.59 -11.71 24.18
N GLU A 16 48.31 -10.85 23.47
CA GLU A 16 47.76 -9.71 22.75
C GLU A 16 47.10 -10.13 21.43
N THR A 17 47.66 -11.11 20.71
CA THR A 17 46.99 -11.72 19.56
C THR A 17 45.73 -12.48 19.97
N MET A 18 45.77 -13.25 21.06
CA MET A 18 44.57 -13.91 21.60
C MET A 18 43.51 -12.93 22.05
N ALA A 19 43.89 -11.86 22.76
CA ALA A 19 42.96 -10.81 23.18
C ALA A 19 42.33 -10.12 21.95
N THR A 20 43.11 -9.87 20.90
CA THR A 20 42.62 -9.25 19.67
C THR A 20 41.62 -10.16 18.94
N ILE A 21 41.91 -11.46 18.82
CA ILE A 21 40.99 -12.43 18.20
C ILE A 21 39.68 -12.52 19.01
N LEU A 22 39.76 -12.50 20.34
CA LEU A 22 38.59 -12.54 21.22
C LEU A 22 37.73 -11.28 21.04
N ILE A 23 38.35 -10.09 21.02
CA ILE A 23 37.65 -8.82 20.79
C ILE A 23 37.03 -8.81 19.39
N MET A 24 37.76 -9.21 18.34
CA MET A 24 37.23 -9.31 16.98
C MET A 24 36.06 -10.30 16.87
N GLY A 25 36.13 -11.43 17.58
CA GLY A 25 35.05 -12.41 17.64
C GLY A 25 33.78 -11.84 18.29
N LEU A 26 33.93 -11.14 19.42
CA LEU A 26 32.80 -10.47 20.09
C LEU A 26 32.20 -9.37 19.22
N VAL A 27 33.04 -8.53 18.60
CA VAL A 27 32.61 -7.49 17.66
C VAL A 27 31.88 -8.10 16.46
N GLY A 28 32.38 -9.21 15.92
CA GLY A 28 31.72 -9.96 14.84
C GLY A 28 30.32 -10.42 15.23
N LEU A 29 30.14 -10.97 16.43
CA LEU A 29 28.81 -11.40 16.92
C LEU A 29 27.85 -10.22 17.10
N ILE A 30 28.34 -9.08 17.62
CA ILE A 30 27.54 -7.86 17.77
C ILE A 30 27.09 -7.34 16.40
N ILE A 31 28.00 -7.31 15.42
CA ILE A 31 27.70 -6.86 14.05
C ILE A 31 26.67 -7.77 13.39
N VAL A 32 26.84 -9.09 13.46
CA VAL A 32 25.90 -10.05 12.84
C VAL A 32 24.50 -9.92 13.46
N GLY A 33 24.42 -9.82 14.79
CA GLY A 33 23.15 -9.62 15.49
C GLY A 33 22.48 -8.30 15.10
N GLY A 34 23.22 -7.18 15.19
CA GLY A 34 22.72 -5.85 14.88
C GLY A 34 22.32 -5.68 13.41
N PHE A 35 23.09 -6.26 12.48
CA PHE A 35 22.81 -6.19 11.05
C PHE A 35 21.53 -6.95 10.67
N SER A 36 21.29 -8.12 11.28
CA SER A 36 20.04 -8.87 11.05
C SER A 36 18.80 -8.10 11.52
N ALA A 37 18.90 -7.44 12.68
CA ALA A 37 17.83 -6.60 13.23
C ALA A 37 17.59 -5.37 12.34
N TYR A 38 18.67 -4.75 11.86
CA TYR A 38 18.62 -3.63 10.92
C TYR A 38 17.91 -4.02 9.61
N ILE A 39 18.30 -5.13 8.96
CA ILE A 39 17.65 -5.61 7.73
C ILE A 39 16.16 -5.83 7.96
N ARG A 40 15.79 -6.45 9.09
CA ARG A 40 14.37 -6.70 9.41
C ARG A 40 13.60 -5.40 9.60
N SER A 41 14.18 -4.45 10.32
CA SER A 41 13.59 -3.12 10.52
C SER A 41 13.43 -2.38 9.19
N TRP A 42 14.48 -2.34 8.38
CA TRP A 42 14.46 -1.72 7.06
C TRP A 42 13.36 -2.32 6.16
N ARG A 43 13.28 -3.66 6.05
CA ARG A 43 12.23 -4.34 5.28
C ARG A 43 10.83 -3.97 5.76
N ASN A 44 10.61 -3.84 7.07
CA ASN A 44 9.31 -3.46 7.62
C ASN A 44 8.96 -2.00 7.29
N ILE A 45 9.93 -1.08 7.38
CA ILE A 45 9.75 0.33 7.07
C ILE A 45 9.44 0.49 5.58
N THR A 46 10.25 -0.11 4.71
CA THR A 46 10.04 -0.06 3.26
C THR A 46 8.67 -0.60 2.86
N ARG A 47 8.24 -1.73 3.42
CA ARG A 47 6.90 -2.28 3.15
C ARG A 47 5.78 -1.35 3.58
N LYS A 48 5.91 -0.71 4.75
CA LYS A 48 4.91 0.25 5.20
C LYS A 48 4.85 1.47 4.29
N ALA A 49 6.02 2.00 3.89
CA ALA A 49 6.09 3.11 2.95
C ALA A 49 5.48 2.75 1.59
N ASN A 50 5.74 1.55 1.07
CA ASN A 50 5.12 1.07 -0.17
C ASN A 50 3.60 0.96 -0.04
N ALA A 51 3.09 0.45 1.09
CA ALA A 51 1.65 0.40 1.36
C ALA A 51 1.04 1.81 1.42
N GLU A 52 1.71 2.78 2.04
CA GLU A 52 1.27 4.18 2.07
C GLU A 52 1.24 4.81 0.67
N LEU A 53 2.26 4.57 -0.15
CA LEU A 53 2.31 5.04 -1.54
C LEU A 53 1.24 4.39 -2.41
N PHE A 54 1.03 3.08 -2.26
CA PHE A 54 -0.04 2.36 -2.95
C PHE A 54 -1.40 2.92 -2.55
N MET A 55 -1.63 3.18 -1.26
CA MET A 55 -2.86 3.81 -0.77
C MET A 55 -3.08 5.18 -1.39
N SER A 56 -2.08 6.04 -1.34
CA SER A 56 -2.19 7.41 -1.87
C SER A 56 -2.47 7.41 -3.37
N THR A 57 -1.86 6.49 -4.12
CA THR A 57 -2.12 6.35 -5.56
C THR A 57 -3.55 5.86 -5.82
N LEU A 58 -4.00 4.89 -5.03
CA LEU A 58 -5.35 4.34 -5.13
C LEU A 58 -6.42 5.36 -4.74
N GLU A 59 -6.17 6.15 -3.69
CA GLU A 59 -7.02 7.26 -3.27
C GLU A 59 -7.18 8.30 -4.38
N VAL A 60 -6.08 8.73 -5.01
CA VAL A 60 -6.12 9.67 -6.14
C VAL A 60 -6.90 9.07 -7.31
N LYS A 61 -6.68 7.80 -7.64
CA LYS A 61 -7.41 7.12 -8.73
C LYS A 61 -8.91 6.99 -8.44
N MET A 62 -9.27 6.57 -7.24
CA MET A 62 -10.68 6.50 -6.82
C MET A 62 -11.32 7.89 -6.79
N GLN A 63 -10.58 8.91 -6.36
CA GLN A 63 -11.05 10.29 -6.41
C GLN A 63 -11.28 10.74 -7.84
N GLU A 64 -10.35 10.52 -8.77
CA GLU A 64 -10.54 10.87 -10.19
C GLU A 64 -11.82 10.24 -10.77
N GLU A 65 -12.05 8.95 -10.52
CA GLU A 65 -13.25 8.26 -11.01
C GLU A 65 -14.56 8.79 -10.38
N LEU A 66 -14.55 9.06 -9.07
CA LEU A 66 -15.75 9.48 -8.33
C LEU A 66 -16.04 10.98 -8.45
N GLU A 67 -15.01 11.82 -8.54
CA GLU A 67 -15.13 13.27 -8.65
C GLU A 67 -15.82 13.66 -9.97
N TYR A 68 -15.51 12.94 -11.05
CA TYR A 68 -16.06 13.18 -12.38
C TYR A 68 -17.21 12.25 -12.75
N ALA A 69 -17.66 11.33 -11.88
CA ALA A 69 -18.82 10.50 -12.19
C ALA A 69 -20.03 11.35 -12.63
N THR A 70 -20.69 10.96 -13.73
CA THR A 70 -21.76 11.76 -14.37
C THR A 70 -23.16 11.28 -13.99
N SER A 71 -23.29 10.05 -13.51
CA SER A 71 -24.54 9.49 -12.98
C SER A 71 -24.22 8.42 -11.94
N VAL A 72 -25.06 8.25 -10.93
CA VAL A 72 -24.82 7.27 -9.86
C VAL A 72 -26.06 6.43 -9.66
N ALA A 73 -25.92 5.10 -9.63
CA ALA A 73 -26.97 4.22 -9.14
C ALA A 73 -26.68 3.86 -7.69
N ALA A 74 -27.54 4.35 -6.80
CA ALA A 74 -27.48 4.04 -5.38
C ALA A 74 -28.77 3.36 -4.93
N ASP A 75 -28.66 2.44 -3.98
CA ASP A 75 -29.84 1.83 -3.35
C ASP A 75 -30.56 2.80 -2.40
N LYS A 76 -31.63 2.33 -1.74
CA LYS A 76 -32.42 3.14 -0.79
C LYS A 76 -31.64 3.56 0.46
N ASP A 77 -30.57 2.85 0.77
CA ASP A 77 -29.70 3.10 1.92
C ASP A 77 -28.49 3.97 1.52
N GLY A 78 -28.38 4.34 0.24
CA GLY A 78 -27.33 5.18 -0.32
C GLY A 78 -26.09 4.40 -0.77
N ASN A 79 -26.11 3.07 -0.77
CA ASN A 79 -24.97 2.26 -1.23
C ASN A 79 -24.88 2.32 -2.75
N VAL A 80 -23.68 2.65 -3.25
CA VAL A 80 -23.41 2.78 -4.68
C VAL A 80 -23.29 1.39 -5.30
N GLN A 81 -24.12 1.10 -6.29
CA GLN A 81 -24.02 -0.12 -7.10
C GLN A 81 -23.09 0.10 -8.29
N TRP A 82 -23.27 1.22 -8.99
CA TRP A 82 -22.44 1.63 -10.10
C TRP A 82 -22.52 3.14 -10.31
N PHE A 83 -21.55 3.69 -11.01
CA PHE A 83 -21.51 5.08 -11.43
C PHE A 83 -21.09 5.17 -12.90
N THR A 84 -21.47 6.22 -13.59
CA THR A 84 -21.10 6.42 -14.99
C THR A 84 -19.84 7.25 -15.08
N ASP A 85 -18.83 6.72 -15.77
CA ASP A 85 -17.62 7.47 -16.09
C ASP A 85 -17.91 8.56 -17.15
N ASP A 86 -17.39 9.77 -16.95
CA ASP A 86 -17.61 10.93 -17.84
C ASP A 86 -16.92 10.77 -19.19
N GLY A 87 -15.81 10.04 -19.23
CA GLY A 87 -15.04 9.83 -20.46
C GLY A 87 -15.72 8.87 -21.44
N THR A 88 -16.31 7.79 -20.91
CA THR A 88 -16.85 6.69 -21.71
C THR A 88 -18.37 6.61 -21.74
N GLY A 89 -19.05 7.17 -20.73
CA GLY A 89 -20.48 6.99 -20.53
C GLY A 89 -20.86 5.55 -20.12
N TYR A 90 -19.88 4.72 -19.75
CA TYR A 90 -20.10 3.35 -19.32
C TYR A 90 -20.39 3.29 -17.82
N ALA A 91 -21.18 2.28 -17.43
CA ALA A 91 -21.39 1.96 -16.03
C ALA A 91 -20.10 1.32 -15.49
N THR A 92 -19.66 1.84 -14.36
CA THR A 92 -18.41 1.49 -13.68
C THR A 92 -18.71 1.15 -12.23
N MET A 93 -18.04 0.13 -11.69
CA MET A 93 -18.05 -0.15 -10.26
C MET A 93 -16.68 -0.57 -9.77
N PHE A 94 -16.38 -0.26 -8.51
CA PHE A 94 -15.18 -0.76 -7.85
C PHE A 94 -15.36 -2.22 -7.44
N VAL A 95 -14.27 -2.98 -7.57
CA VAL A 95 -14.19 -4.37 -7.14
C VAL A 95 -13.08 -4.50 -6.12
N ASN A 96 -13.46 -5.04 -4.96
CA ASN A 96 -12.51 -5.33 -3.90
C ASN A 96 -11.44 -6.31 -4.36
N GLY A 97 -10.18 -6.02 -4.02
CA GLY A 97 -9.09 -6.95 -4.21
C GLY A 97 -9.18 -8.13 -3.26
N THR A 98 -8.67 -9.27 -3.71
CA THR A 98 -8.53 -10.51 -2.94
C THR A 98 -7.07 -10.98 -3.02
N VAL A 99 -6.77 -12.15 -2.44
CA VAL A 99 -5.42 -12.72 -2.48
C VAL A 99 -4.94 -12.93 -3.93
N ASP A 100 -5.83 -13.24 -4.88
CA ASP A 100 -5.46 -13.52 -6.27
C ASP A 100 -5.91 -12.44 -7.25
N GLN A 101 -6.45 -11.33 -6.75
CA GLN A 101 -7.03 -10.27 -7.59
C GLN A 101 -6.72 -8.90 -7.01
N ALA A 102 -6.14 -8.01 -7.81
CA ALA A 102 -5.91 -6.65 -7.37
C ALA A 102 -7.23 -5.87 -7.23
N PHE A 103 -7.16 -4.74 -6.54
CA PHE A 103 -8.27 -3.80 -6.49
C PHE A 103 -8.49 -3.20 -7.88
N GLY A 104 -9.73 -3.22 -8.35
CA GLY A 104 -10.01 -2.90 -9.73
C GLY A 104 -11.33 -2.17 -9.95
N ILE A 105 -11.57 -1.88 -11.22
CA ILE A 105 -12.82 -1.35 -11.73
C ILE A 105 -13.39 -2.32 -12.77
N ARG A 106 -14.70 -2.50 -12.76
CA ARG A 106 -15.43 -3.14 -13.86
C ARG A 106 -16.15 -2.07 -14.63
N THR A 107 -16.04 -2.10 -15.95
CA THR A 107 -16.71 -1.16 -16.85
C THR A 107 -17.57 -1.92 -17.84
N SER A 108 -18.78 -1.45 -18.10
CA SER A 108 -19.65 -1.99 -19.13
C SER A 108 -20.59 -0.94 -19.72
N ALA A 109 -20.85 -1.05 -21.03
CA ALA A 109 -21.83 -0.22 -21.71
C ALA A 109 -23.28 -0.48 -21.24
N ASN A 110 -23.55 -1.63 -20.62
CA ASN A 110 -24.86 -1.95 -20.07
C ASN A 110 -24.75 -2.29 -18.57
N PRO A 111 -25.40 -1.53 -17.66
CA PRO A 111 -25.40 -1.79 -16.22
C PRO A 111 -25.74 -3.24 -15.84
N ASP A 112 -26.69 -3.86 -16.54
CA ASP A 112 -27.13 -5.24 -16.25
C ASP A 112 -26.05 -6.30 -16.50
N SER A 113 -24.99 -5.94 -17.24
CA SER A 113 -23.88 -6.84 -17.56
C SER A 113 -22.61 -6.55 -16.76
N LEU A 114 -22.64 -5.55 -15.87
CA LEU A 114 -21.49 -5.09 -15.11
C LEU A 114 -20.88 -6.19 -14.23
N ASP A 115 -21.73 -7.07 -13.68
CA ASP A 115 -21.30 -8.23 -12.90
C ASP A 115 -20.48 -9.26 -13.69
N ARG A 116 -20.62 -9.26 -15.02
CA ARG A 116 -19.94 -10.18 -15.94
C ARG A 116 -18.77 -9.52 -16.68
N ALA A 117 -18.59 -8.21 -16.51
CA ALA A 117 -17.47 -7.50 -17.10
C ALA A 117 -16.15 -7.93 -16.44
N GLU A 118 -15.08 -7.97 -17.23
CA GLU A 118 -13.75 -8.20 -16.70
C GLU A 118 -13.34 -7.00 -15.83
N ALA A 119 -12.73 -7.29 -14.68
CA ALA A 119 -12.19 -6.24 -13.83
C ALA A 119 -10.82 -5.85 -14.33
N GLU A 120 -10.61 -4.55 -14.53
CA GLU A 120 -9.30 -3.96 -14.80
C GLU A 120 -8.69 -3.48 -13.49
N ASP A 121 -7.40 -3.71 -13.30
CA ASP A 121 -6.69 -3.29 -12.11
C ASP A 121 -6.58 -1.77 -12.08
N LEU A 122 -7.06 -1.14 -11.00
CA LEU A 122 -7.06 0.32 -10.87
C LEU A 122 -5.65 0.86 -10.60
N VAL A 123 -4.79 0.03 -10.02
CA VAL A 123 -3.37 0.29 -9.81
C VAL A 123 -2.60 -0.93 -10.27
N SER A 124 -1.60 -0.73 -11.12
CA SER A 124 -0.77 -1.81 -11.67
C SER A 124 -0.12 -2.66 -10.56
N ASP A 125 -0.07 -3.98 -10.80
CA ASP A 125 0.54 -4.98 -9.92
C ASP A 125 1.99 -4.65 -9.52
N GLY A 126 2.74 -3.92 -10.36
CA GLY A 126 4.09 -3.46 -10.02
C GLY A 126 4.18 -2.55 -8.79
N THR A 127 3.06 -1.92 -8.41
CA THR A 127 2.93 -1.09 -7.19
C THR A 127 2.38 -1.90 -6.01
N SER A 128 1.77 -3.05 -6.29
CA SER A 128 1.10 -3.90 -5.30
C SER A 128 2.12 -4.64 -4.42
N ASP A 129 3.27 -5.08 -4.95
CA ASP A 129 4.33 -5.84 -4.23
C ASP A 129 3.74 -6.89 -3.25
N GLY A 130 2.75 -7.67 -3.72
CA GLY A 130 2.04 -8.67 -2.93
C GLY A 130 1.06 -8.08 -1.90
N MET A 131 0.40 -6.99 -2.26
CA MET A 131 -0.61 -6.29 -1.47
C MET A 131 -1.88 -6.08 -2.30
N TYR A 132 -3.03 -6.12 -1.65
CA TYR A 132 -4.32 -5.81 -2.27
C TYR A 132 -5.12 -4.85 -1.39
N ALA A 133 -5.97 -4.04 -2.02
CA ALA A 133 -6.85 -3.10 -1.32
C ALA A 133 -8.29 -3.62 -1.26
N THR A 134 -9.01 -3.23 -0.21
CA THR A 134 -10.43 -3.51 0.00
C THR A 134 -11.08 -2.37 0.76
N TYR A 135 -12.35 -2.09 0.52
CA TYR A 135 -13.18 -1.18 1.32
C TYR A 135 -14.39 -1.93 1.88
N ALA A 136 -14.98 -1.39 2.96
CA ALA A 136 -16.17 -1.96 3.58
C ALA A 136 -17.46 -1.55 2.85
N ASP A 137 -17.62 -0.25 2.62
CA ASP A 137 -18.78 0.30 1.92
C ASP A 137 -18.44 1.59 1.17
N LEU A 138 -19.23 1.84 0.13
CA LEU A 138 -19.22 3.07 -0.68
C LEU A 138 -20.65 3.59 -0.73
N THR A 139 -20.86 4.77 -0.16
CA THR A 139 -22.17 5.42 -0.11
C THR A 139 -22.15 6.77 -0.83
N TYR A 140 -23.30 7.20 -1.35
CA TYR A 140 -23.47 8.49 -2.03
C TYR A 140 -24.66 9.25 -1.44
N ASP A 141 -24.44 10.52 -1.07
CA ASP A 141 -25.50 11.41 -0.59
C ASP A 141 -25.96 12.37 -1.70
N GLU A 142 -27.20 12.17 -2.18
CA GLU A 142 -27.84 12.97 -3.24
C GLU A 142 -27.90 14.47 -2.93
N LYS A 143 -27.94 14.86 -1.65
CA LYS A 143 -28.13 16.27 -1.26
C LYS A 143 -26.82 17.03 -1.20
N THR A 144 -25.75 16.34 -0.83
CA THR A 144 -24.43 16.95 -0.66
C THR A 144 -23.50 16.64 -1.83
N HIS A 145 -23.90 15.72 -2.71
CA HIS A 145 -23.10 15.18 -3.82
C HIS A 145 -21.74 14.65 -3.34
N VAL A 146 -21.74 13.97 -2.18
CA VAL A 146 -20.53 13.43 -1.56
C VAL A 146 -20.58 11.90 -1.55
N PHE A 147 -19.54 11.28 -2.12
CA PHE A 147 -19.20 9.89 -1.92
C PHE A 147 -18.47 9.70 -0.59
N THR A 148 -18.86 8.68 0.17
CA THR A 148 -18.19 8.27 1.40
C THR A 148 -17.73 6.83 1.26
N ILE A 149 -16.41 6.62 1.27
CA ILE A 149 -15.79 5.30 1.30
C ILE A 149 -15.35 5.03 2.74
N ASN A 150 -15.79 3.90 3.29
CA ASN A 150 -15.43 3.49 4.64
C ASN A 150 -14.43 2.33 4.64
N GLU A 151 -13.50 2.41 5.58
CA GLU A 151 -12.51 1.37 5.91
C GLU A 151 -11.66 0.89 4.72
N LEU A 152 -11.17 1.84 3.90
CA LEU A 152 -10.24 1.51 2.83
C LEU A 152 -8.94 0.94 3.42
N THR A 153 -8.66 -0.33 3.14
CA THR A 153 -7.65 -1.13 3.83
C THR A 153 -6.73 -1.80 2.83
N ILE A 154 -5.42 -1.73 3.06
CA ILE A 154 -4.42 -2.50 2.33
C ILE A 154 -4.01 -3.69 3.18
N LYS A 155 -4.10 -4.87 2.56
CA LYS A 155 -3.71 -6.14 3.16
C LYS A 155 -2.59 -6.76 2.37
N ARG A 156 -1.76 -7.54 3.06
CA ARG A 156 -0.75 -8.35 2.40
C ARG A 156 -1.38 -9.64 1.90
N GLU A 157 -1.06 -10.01 0.68
CA GLU A 157 -1.50 -11.24 0.02
C GLU A 157 -1.12 -12.50 0.80
N SER A 158 0.13 -12.60 1.25
CA SER A 158 0.67 -13.82 1.86
C SER A 158 0.01 -14.24 3.18
N ASP A 159 -0.49 -13.28 3.96
CA ASP A 159 -0.98 -13.53 5.34
C ASP A 159 -2.28 -12.77 5.68
N ASN A 160 -2.90 -12.09 4.72
CA ASN A 160 -4.10 -11.27 4.88
C ASN A 160 -3.96 -10.22 6.01
N ARG A 161 -2.73 -9.84 6.36
CA ARG A 161 -2.48 -8.89 7.44
C ARG A 161 -2.70 -7.48 6.93
N THR A 162 -3.49 -6.69 7.65
CA THR A 162 -3.63 -5.25 7.42
C THR A 162 -2.29 -4.55 7.60
N LEU A 163 -1.83 -3.88 6.55
CA LEU A 163 -0.62 -3.06 6.55
C LEU A 163 -0.95 -1.58 6.77
N TYR A 164 -2.07 -1.14 6.21
CA TYR A 164 -2.56 0.23 6.29
C TYR A 164 -4.08 0.25 6.22
N GLN A 165 -4.71 1.17 6.94
CA GLN A 165 -6.16 1.36 6.92
C GLN A 165 -6.45 2.86 7.01
N LEU A 166 -7.29 3.34 6.10
CA LEU A 166 -7.87 4.66 6.12
C LEU A 166 -9.30 4.55 6.68
N GLY A 167 -9.66 5.47 7.59
CA GLY A 167 -10.95 5.40 8.29
C GLY A 167 -12.13 5.69 7.36
N THR A 168 -12.26 6.96 6.95
CA THR A 168 -13.33 7.40 6.06
C THR A 168 -12.75 8.40 5.06
N LEU A 169 -12.99 8.15 3.78
CA LEU A 169 -12.66 9.07 2.70
C LEU A 169 -13.94 9.69 2.17
N LYS A 170 -13.97 11.02 2.08
CA LYS A 170 -15.12 11.77 1.55
C LYS A 170 -14.70 12.51 0.30
N ILE A 171 -15.33 12.17 -0.81
CA ILE A 171 -15.04 12.76 -2.12
C ILE A 171 -16.29 13.52 -2.57
N ARG A 172 -16.12 14.79 -2.91
CA ARG A 172 -17.20 15.58 -3.49
C ARG A 172 -17.22 15.38 -4.99
N ASN A 173 -18.37 15.03 -5.54
CA ASN A 173 -18.57 14.97 -6.97
C ASN A 173 -18.72 16.40 -7.52
N VAL A 174 -18.00 16.70 -8.60
CA VAL A 174 -18.00 18.03 -9.26
C VAL A 174 -19.10 18.13 -10.30
N ASN A 175 -19.54 17.00 -10.86
CA ASN A 175 -20.55 16.92 -11.91
C ASN A 175 -22.00 16.91 -11.36
N ASP A 176 -22.18 17.04 -10.04
CA ASP A 176 -23.48 16.95 -9.34
C ASP A 176 -24.33 15.77 -9.85
N ALA A 177 -23.69 14.61 -9.98
CA ALA A 177 -24.25 13.43 -10.63
C ALA A 177 -25.66 13.08 -10.10
N PRO A 178 -26.69 13.04 -10.96
CA PRO A 178 -28.01 12.63 -10.53
C PRO A 178 -28.02 11.15 -10.16
N VAL A 179 -28.84 10.79 -9.16
CA VAL A 179 -29.06 9.39 -8.82
C VAL A 179 -30.10 8.77 -9.73
N VAL A 180 -29.70 7.71 -10.41
CA VAL A 180 -30.54 6.88 -11.27
C VAL A 180 -31.02 5.70 -10.42
N LYS A 181 -32.34 5.56 -10.28
CA LYS A 181 -32.99 4.51 -9.48
C LYS A 181 -33.51 3.37 -10.33
#